data_AF-A0AAJ5I1D3-F1
#
_entry.id   AF-A0AAJ5I1D3-F1
#
_cell.length_a   1.000
_cell.length_b   1.000
_cell.length_c   1.000
_cell.angle_alpha   90.00
_cell.angle_beta   90.00
_cell.angle_gamma   90.00
#
_symmetry.space_group_name_H-M   'P 1'
#
loop_
_entity.id
_entity.type
_entity.pdbx_description
1 polymer ?
#
loop_
_entity_poly.entity_id
_entity_poly.type
_entity_poly.pdbx_seq_one_letter_code
_entity_poly.pdbx_strand_id
1 'polypeptide(L)'
;MRMFKDIHPRWQQQAKRSSQPLIILSPYITQDVALSLVKGKTGARIYTLFDTNVFATGGSDLEDIVELMQKHEVYQLDGLHAKLVTDKDTFVTVGSQNLTRGGKHNLELSVHLNDEPARRQAMDIVEPWLDDAERITPEMVADMKVDIERLKGLYKEFQKQCAEHQKDFVDKFRRRARRERFEAHAKNRAAIASKLKKVLRASITKTAQVKRIDQSSVLKTEDKANLLVWERLNGKVEARLDKGDRYLCFLESNDFGWARVAGQQISLIGRGITFEPGVFNAFPKLSLRVSSAAKSLIGHPNGTNLVVSLWWGKSHVCTVPGSFQLDDITLFEAKRPKPARPKIKGRPEPIQPAPTKLTREVITWIAENSRSFELLVRRSVTESFNYTAGHKLTGERAARFFGKPGSRVKIRLAKVRNNPVLHVSPLPS
;
A
#
# COMPACT_ATOMS: atom_id res chain seq x y z
N MET A 1 13.05 -21.27 22.18
CA MET A 1 12.42 -21.02 20.86
C MET A 1 12.47 -19.56 20.38
N ARG A 2 12.87 -19.29 19.12
CA ARG A 2 12.77 -17.96 18.46
C ARG A 2 12.46 -18.09 16.96
N MET A 3 11.65 -17.19 16.41
CA MET A 3 11.26 -17.18 14.98
C MET A 3 12.09 -16.20 14.14
N PHE A 4 12.27 -16.53 12.86
CA PHE A 4 13.09 -15.79 11.89
C PHE A 4 12.42 -15.78 10.52
N LYS A 5 12.58 -14.66 9.79
CA LYS A 5 12.22 -14.53 8.37
C LYS A 5 13.35 -14.92 7.42
N ASP A 6 14.56 -15.03 7.97
CA ASP A 6 15.74 -15.57 7.30
C ASP A 6 16.57 -16.32 8.35
N ILE A 7 16.68 -17.64 8.18
CA ILE A 7 17.36 -18.52 9.12
C ILE A 7 18.84 -18.76 8.76
N HIS A 8 19.28 -18.39 7.56
CA HIS A 8 20.65 -18.64 7.09
C HIS A 8 21.74 -18.11 8.02
N PRO A 9 21.67 -16.87 8.54
CA PRO A 9 22.69 -16.36 9.46
C PRO A 9 22.76 -17.21 10.74
N ARG A 10 21.62 -17.76 11.16
CA ARG A 10 21.56 -18.61 12.35
C ARG A 10 22.15 -19.98 12.09
N TRP A 11 21.85 -20.59 10.94
CA TRP A 11 22.48 -21.84 10.51
C TRP A 11 24.00 -21.72 10.49
N GLN A 12 24.55 -20.69 9.84
CA GLN A 12 26.00 -20.47 9.78
C GLN A 12 26.62 -20.27 11.17
N GLN A 13 25.94 -19.52 12.05
CA GLN A 13 26.40 -19.31 13.41
C GLN A 13 26.42 -20.61 14.22
N GLN A 14 25.37 -21.44 14.11
CA GLN A 14 25.29 -22.71 14.84
C GLN A 14 26.25 -23.75 14.29
N ALA A 15 26.34 -23.89 12.97
CA ALA A 15 27.29 -24.77 12.31
C ALA A 15 28.73 -24.50 12.76
N LYS A 16 29.15 -23.23 12.81
CA LYS A 16 30.50 -22.86 13.29
C LYS A 16 30.77 -23.23 14.75
N ARG A 17 29.73 -23.26 15.59
CA ARG A 17 29.84 -23.56 17.03
C ARG A 17 29.73 -25.03 17.35
N SER A 18 29.03 -25.78 16.51
CA SER A 18 28.84 -27.20 16.70
C SER A 18 30.16 -27.95 16.52
N SER A 19 30.51 -28.79 17.49
CA SER A 19 31.61 -29.76 17.37
C SER A 19 31.16 -31.04 16.66
N GLN A 20 29.85 -31.27 16.55
CA GLN A 20 29.29 -32.47 15.95
C GLN A 20 29.08 -32.32 14.44
N PRO A 21 28.98 -33.45 13.70
CA PRO A 21 28.48 -33.46 12.34
C PRO A 21 27.05 -32.95 12.27
N LEU A 22 26.72 -32.22 11.20
CA LEU A 22 25.38 -31.69 11.00
C LEU A 22 24.46 -32.72 10.33
N ILE A 23 23.19 -32.67 10.69
CA ILE A 23 22.09 -33.29 9.95
C ILE A 23 21.32 -32.18 9.24
N ILE A 24 21.15 -32.34 7.93
CA ILE A 24 20.52 -31.36 7.05
C ILE A 24 19.43 -32.07 6.26
N LEU A 25 18.18 -31.64 6.40
CA LEU A 25 17.07 -32.06 5.55
C LEU A 25 16.66 -30.85 4.71
N SER A 26 16.69 -30.98 3.39
CA SER A 26 16.13 -29.97 2.49
C SER A 26 15.83 -30.61 1.14
N PRO A 27 14.60 -30.50 0.62
CA PRO A 27 14.27 -31.08 -0.69
C PRO A 27 15.07 -30.46 -1.83
N TYR A 28 15.48 -29.20 -1.65
CA TYR A 28 16.15 -28.40 -2.67
C TYR A 28 17.49 -27.90 -2.15
N ILE A 29 18.55 -28.09 -2.93
CA ILE A 29 19.92 -27.77 -2.54
C ILE A 29 20.60 -27.02 -3.69
N THR A 30 21.17 -25.84 -3.39
CA THR A 30 22.08 -25.14 -4.31
C THR A 30 23.41 -24.77 -3.65
N GLN A 31 24.45 -24.71 -4.48
CA GLN A 31 25.88 -24.76 -4.17
C GLN A 31 26.29 -23.82 -3.04
N ASP A 32 25.96 -22.55 -3.22
CA ASP A 32 26.44 -21.46 -2.37
C ASP A 32 25.87 -21.53 -0.96
N VAL A 33 24.72 -22.18 -0.78
CA VAL A 33 24.06 -22.24 0.51
C VAL A 33 24.53 -23.46 1.29
N ALA A 34 24.40 -24.65 0.72
CA ALA A 34 24.77 -25.89 1.40
C ALA A 34 26.27 -25.96 1.70
N LEU A 35 27.14 -25.68 0.73
CA LEU A 35 28.59 -25.70 0.95
C LEU A 35 29.02 -24.64 1.96
N SER A 36 28.37 -23.46 1.99
CA SER A 36 28.69 -22.44 2.98
C SER A 36 28.37 -22.89 4.40
N LEU A 37 27.35 -23.74 4.56
CA LEU A 37 26.90 -24.24 5.85
C LEU A 37 27.83 -25.32 6.40
N VAL A 38 28.28 -26.23 5.53
CA VAL A 38 29.19 -27.34 5.90
C VAL A 38 30.67 -26.98 5.74
N LYS A 39 30.99 -25.73 5.38
CA LYS A 39 32.37 -25.28 5.16
C LYS A 39 33.27 -25.58 6.36
N GLY A 40 34.35 -26.33 6.11
CA GLY A 40 35.33 -26.71 7.14
C GLY A 40 34.88 -27.86 8.05
N LYS A 41 33.76 -28.53 7.72
CA LYS A 41 33.31 -29.76 8.39
C LYS A 41 33.47 -30.95 7.46
N THR A 42 33.44 -32.15 8.04
CA THR A 42 33.37 -33.44 7.35
C THR A 42 32.27 -34.27 8.00
N GLY A 43 31.72 -35.25 7.28
CA GLY A 43 30.79 -36.24 7.84
C GLY A 43 29.37 -35.73 8.14
N ALA A 44 28.99 -34.53 7.68
CA ALA A 44 27.58 -34.12 7.70
C ALA A 44 26.71 -35.13 6.93
N ARG A 45 25.48 -35.35 7.41
CA ARG A 45 24.45 -36.19 6.77
C ARG A 45 23.40 -35.29 6.15
N ILE A 46 23.24 -35.38 4.83
CA ILE A 46 22.42 -34.47 4.03
C ILE A 46 21.33 -35.30 3.35
N TYR A 47 20.08 -34.94 3.59
CA TYR A 47 18.89 -35.63 3.08
C TYR A 47 18.17 -34.68 2.13
N THR A 48 17.93 -35.14 0.90
CA THR A 48 17.33 -34.35 -0.18
C THR A 48 16.34 -35.16 -1.00
N LEU A 49 15.54 -34.49 -1.82
CA LEU A 49 14.87 -35.16 -2.92
C LEU A 49 15.89 -35.40 -4.04
N PHE A 50 15.92 -36.62 -4.58
CA PHE A 50 16.74 -37.00 -5.73
C PHE A 50 15.85 -37.33 -6.93
N ASP A 51 15.12 -36.31 -7.40
CA ASP A 51 14.04 -36.45 -8.38
C ASP A 51 14.38 -35.71 -9.70
N THR A 52 14.07 -36.35 -10.84
CA THR A 52 14.36 -35.82 -12.18
C THR A 52 13.74 -34.45 -12.44
N ASN A 53 12.51 -34.18 -11.97
CA ASN A 53 11.84 -32.89 -12.09
C ASN A 53 12.57 -31.82 -11.26
N VAL A 54 13.05 -32.17 -10.06
CA VAL A 54 13.79 -31.24 -9.20
C VAL A 54 15.05 -30.73 -9.90
N PHE A 55 15.83 -31.63 -10.51
CA PHE A 55 17.04 -31.25 -11.24
C PHE A 55 16.74 -30.60 -12.60
N ALA A 56 15.77 -31.12 -13.36
CA ALA A 56 15.42 -30.56 -14.67
C ALA A 56 14.88 -29.12 -14.56
N THR A 57 14.21 -28.81 -13.45
CA THR A 57 13.69 -27.46 -13.18
C THR A 57 14.71 -26.50 -12.57
N GLY A 58 15.90 -27.00 -12.18
CA GLY A 58 16.93 -26.23 -11.46
C GLY A 58 16.59 -25.95 -9.99
N GLY A 59 15.71 -26.76 -9.38
CA GLY A 59 15.42 -26.71 -7.95
C GLY A 59 16.61 -27.19 -7.11
N SER A 60 17.33 -28.19 -7.61
CA SER A 60 18.65 -28.60 -7.13
C SER A 60 19.62 -28.71 -8.32
N ASP A 61 20.92 -28.65 -8.03
CA ASP A 61 21.99 -28.85 -9.00
C ASP A 61 22.70 -30.18 -8.71
N LEU A 62 22.95 -30.96 -9.75
CA LEU A 62 23.52 -32.29 -9.61
C LEU A 62 25.05 -32.23 -9.40
N GLU A 63 25.71 -31.21 -9.92
CA GLU A 63 27.12 -30.93 -9.65
C GLU A 63 27.34 -30.65 -8.15
N ASP A 64 26.37 -29.99 -7.49
CA ASP A 64 26.43 -29.70 -6.06
C ASP A 64 26.33 -30.96 -5.20
N ILE A 65 25.49 -31.90 -5.59
CA ILE A 65 25.37 -33.20 -4.93
C ILE A 65 26.72 -33.93 -5.00
N VAL A 66 27.34 -33.96 -6.18
CA VAL A 66 28.68 -34.55 -6.37
C VAL A 66 29.72 -33.89 -5.48
N GLU A 67 29.73 -32.56 -5.39
CA GLU A 67 30.67 -31.84 -4.55
C GLU A 67 30.47 -32.15 -3.05
N LEU A 68 29.22 -32.21 -2.59
CA LEU A 68 28.89 -32.56 -1.21
C LEU A 68 29.32 -33.99 -0.87
N MET A 69 29.11 -34.94 -1.78
CA MET A 69 29.48 -36.36 -1.61
C MET A 69 30.99 -36.58 -1.37
N GLN A 70 31.86 -35.62 -1.72
CA GLN A 70 33.31 -35.75 -1.51
C GLN A 70 33.70 -35.78 -0.02
N LYS A 71 32.91 -35.13 0.85
CA LYS A 71 33.23 -34.97 2.29
C LYS A 71 32.07 -35.28 3.23
N HIS A 72 30.90 -35.58 2.67
CA HIS A 72 29.64 -35.71 3.39
C HIS A 72 28.85 -36.90 2.84
N GLU A 73 27.91 -37.38 3.65
CA GLU A 73 26.99 -38.42 3.25
C GLU A 73 25.72 -37.75 2.73
N VAL A 74 25.35 -38.05 1.49
CA VAL A 74 24.13 -37.52 0.87
C VAL A 74 23.16 -38.67 0.63
N TYR A 75 21.92 -38.47 1.05
CA TYR A 75 20.84 -39.43 1.02
C TYR A 75 19.66 -38.87 0.24
N GLN A 76 19.00 -39.72 -0.52
CA GLN A 76 17.65 -39.46 -0.99
C GLN A 76 16.65 -39.85 0.10
N LEU A 77 15.63 -39.02 0.28
CA LEU A 77 14.53 -39.29 1.18
C LEU A 77 13.22 -38.94 0.48
N ASP A 78 12.46 -39.96 0.11
CA ASP A 78 11.21 -39.80 -0.63
C ASP A 78 10.17 -39.01 0.15
N GLY A 79 9.40 -38.18 -0.57
CA GLY A 79 8.38 -37.32 0.03
C GLY A 79 8.94 -36.22 0.96
N LEU A 80 10.26 -36.02 1.01
CA LEU A 80 10.86 -34.96 1.82
C LEU A 80 10.34 -33.59 1.38
N HIS A 81 9.67 -32.91 2.30
CA HIS A 81 9.33 -31.49 2.16
C HIS A 81 9.79 -30.66 3.37
N ALA A 82 10.25 -31.32 4.44
CA ALA A 82 10.79 -30.66 5.61
C ALA A 82 12.09 -29.92 5.28
N LYS A 83 12.34 -28.80 5.97
CA LYS A 83 13.63 -28.11 5.96
C LYS A 83 14.13 -28.00 7.39
N LEU A 84 15.23 -28.69 7.66
CA LEU A 84 15.79 -28.81 9.00
C LEU A 84 17.31 -28.80 8.95
N VAL A 85 17.92 -28.08 9.90
CA VAL A 85 19.37 -28.17 10.16
C VAL A 85 19.55 -28.32 11.67
N THR A 86 20.35 -29.31 12.06
CA THR A 86 20.61 -29.64 13.46
C THR A 86 21.97 -30.28 13.66
N ASP A 87 22.47 -30.25 14.89
CA ASP A 87 23.54 -31.11 15.39
C ASP A 87 23.05 -32.10 16.46
N LYS A 88 21.72 -32.29 16.54
CA LYS A 88 20.94 -32.99 17.58
C LYS A 88 21.03 -32.35 18.97
N ASP A 89 22.24 -32.09 19.44
CA ASP A 89 22.51 -31.82 20.85
C ASP A 89 22.24 -30.38 21.24
N THR A 90 22.61 -29.41 20.39
CA THR A 90 22.66 -28.00 20.80
C THR A 90 21.60 -27.14 20.11
N PHE A 91 21.19 -27.50 18.89
CA PHE A 91 20.15 -26.77 18.18
C PHE A 91 19.37 -27.63 17.19
N VAL A 92 18.10 -27.28 16.99
CA VAL A 92 17.29 -27.72 15.84
C VAL A 92 16.69 -26.49 15.19
N THR A 93 16.67 -26.43 13.87
CA THR A 93 15.91 -25.42 13.12
C THR A 93 14.88 -26.09 12.24
N VAL A 94 13.68 -25.54 12.15
CA VAL A 94 12.60 -26.06 11.30
C VAL A 94 11.93 -24.88 10.62
N GLY A 95 11.58 -24.99 9.34
CA GLY A 95 10.88 -23.89 8.67
C GLY A 95 10.55 -24.14 7.22
N SER A 96 10.15 -23.07 6.54
CA SER A 96 9.81 -23.08 5.11
C SER A 96 11.02 -22.85 4.20
N GLN A 97 12.13 -22.35 4.74
CA GLN A 97 13.30 -21.94 3.96
C GLN A 97 14.16 -23.13 3.51
N ASN A 98 14.33 -23.30 2.20
CA ASN A 98 15.24 -24.30 1.62
C ASN A 98 16.70 -23.83 1.60
N LEU A 99 17.63 -24.76 1.41
CA LEU A 99 19.05 -24.47 1.17
C LEU A 99 19.32 -24.01 -0.28
N THR A 100 18.59 -23.00 -0.74
CA THR A 100 18.73 -22.45 -2.09
C THR A 100 18.92 -20.94 -2.11
N ARG A 101 19.48 -20.38 -3.20
CA ARG A 101 19.52 -18.91 -3.41
C ARG A 101 18.14 -18.28 -3.33
N GLY A 102 17.13 -18.93 -3.91
CA GLY A 102 15.74 -18.48 -3.88
C GLY A 102 15.20 -18.37 -2.45
N GLY A 103 15.58 -19.29 -1.57
CA GLY A 103 15.23 -19.25 -0.16
C GLY A 103 15.67 -17.97 0.57
N LYS A 104 16.69 -17.25 0.09
CA LYS A 104 17.12 -15.96 0.69
C LYS A 104 16.20 -14.78 0.32
N HIS A 105 15.39 -14.91 -0.73
CA HIS A 105 14.56 -13.84 -1.28
C HIS A 105 13.06 -14.06 -1.05
N ASN A 106 12.66 -15.31 -0.81
CA ASN A 106 11.29 -15.69 -0.53
C ASN A 106 10.80 -15.16 0.83
N LEU A 107 9.47 -15.08 0.98
CA LEU A 107 8.84 -14.80 2.26
C LEU A 107 8.84 -16.09 3.09
N GLU A 108 9.85 -16.23 3.94
CA GLU A 108 10.06 -17.43 4.75
C GLU A 108 9.68 -17.22 6.22
N LEU A 109 9.39 -18.33 6.91
CA LEU A 109 9.23 -18.38 8.36
C LEU A 109 9.88 -19.65 8.89
N SER A 110 10.83 -19.47 9.80
CA SER A 110 11.58 -20.55 10.41
C SER A 110 11.68 -20.35 11.91
N VAL A 111 11.81 -21.44 12.64
CA VAL A 111 12.00 -21.48 14.08
C VAL A 111 13.36 -22.08 14.43
N HIS A 112 14.00 -21.51 15.45
CA HIS A 112 15.21 -22.05 16.07
C HIS A 112 14.86 -22.54 17.48
N LEU A 113 15.07 -23.83 17.70
CA LEU A 113 14.82 -24.57 18.93
C LEU A 113 16.16 -24.81 19.63
N ASN A 114 16.25 -24.35 20.87
CA ASN A 114 17.48 -24.35 21.67
C ASN A 114 17.25 -24.82 23.12
N ASP A 115 16.00 -25.08 23.48
CA ASP A 115 15.63 -25.77 24.71
C ASP A 115 15.53 -27.27 24.43
N GLU A 116 15.99 -28.09 25.39
CA GLU A 116 16.13 -29.53 25.22
C GLU A 116 14.79 -30.23 24.91
N PRO A 117 13.67 -29.92 25.58
CA PRO A 117 12.40 -30.58 25.30
C PRO A 117 11.94 -30.40 23.85
N ALA A 118 12.01 -29.17 23.31
CA ALA A 118 11.61 -28.93 21.93
C ALA A 118 12.57 -29.57 20.91
N ARG A 119 13.88 -29.65 21.22
CA ARG A 119 14.83 -30.35 20.35
C ARG A 119 14.55 -31.85 20.31
N ARG A 120 14.37 -32.48 21.47
CA ARG A 120 14.05 -33.91 21.56
C ARG A 120 12.76 -34.23 20.80
N GLN A 121 11.70 -33.46 21.05
CA GLN A 121 10.44 -33.63 20.32
C GLN A 121 10.60 -33.52 18.80
N ALA A 122 11.41 -32.56 18.31
CA ALA A 122 11.66 -32.43 16.88
C ALA A 122 12.43 -33.63 16.32
N MET A 123 13.40 -34.16 17.08
CA MET A 123 14.16 -35.34 16.66
C MET A 123 13.34 -36.63 16.73
N ASP A 124 12.48 -36.82 17.74
CA ASP A 124 11.59 -37.98 17.85
C ASP A 124 10.68 -38.15 16.62
N ILE A 125 10.33 -37.03 15.96
CA ILE A 125 9.55 -37.03 14.72
C ILE A 125 10.43 -37.34 13.50
N VAL A 126 11.65 -36.83 13.47
CA VAL A 126 12.51 -36.83 12.28
C VAL A 126 13.34 -38.09 12.16
N GLU A 127 13.84 -38.62 13.27
CA GLU A 127 14.72 -39.80 13.26
C GLU A 127 14.11 -41.01 12.54
N PRO A 128 12.82 -41.35 12.71
CA PRO A 128 12.20 -42.44 11.95
C PRO A 128 12.24 -42.24 10.43
N TRP A 129 12.24 -40.99 9.94
CA TRP A 129 12.34 -40.73 8.50
C TRP A 129 13.74 -41.01 7.96
N LEU A 130 14.76 -40.93 8.80
CA LEU A 130 16.15 -41.08 8.38
C LEU A 130 16.50 -42.57 8.15
N ASP A 131 15.70 -43.48 8.70
CA ASP A 131 15.86 -44.93 8.55
C ASP A 131 15.43 -45.41 7.15
N ASP A 132 14.48 -44.72 6.52
CA ASP A 132 14.01 -44.99 5.16
C ASP A 132 14.89 -44.33 4.07
N ALA A 133 15.95 -43.62 4.46
CA ALA A 133 16.76 -42.85 3.54
C ALA A 133 17.80 -43.72 2.83
N GLU A 134 17.85 -43.62 1.49
CA GLU A 134 18.82 -44.35 0.68
C GLU A 134 20.02 -43.48 0.34
N ARG A 135 21.23 -44.04 0.43
CA ARG A 135 22.44 -43.28 0.13
C ARG A 135 22.56 -43.05 -1.38
N ILE A 136 22.78 -41.81 -1.78
CA ILE A 136 23.01 -41.46 -3.19
C ILE A 136 24.38 -41.96 -3.61
N THR A 137 24.44 -42.74 -4.68
CA THR A 137 25.68 -43.30 -5.22
C THR A 137 26.17 -42.54 -6.46
N PRO A 138 27.47 -42.65 -6.82
CA PRO A 138 27.98 -42.10 -8.08
C PRO A 138 27.24 -42.63 -9.32
N GLU A 139 26.79 -43.89 -9.29
CA GLU A 139 26.02 -44.52 -10.38
C GLU A 139 24.66 -43.85 -10.53
N MET A 140 23.92 -43.63 -9.43
CA MET A 140 22.64 -42.91 -9.45
C MET A 140 22.79 -41.49 -10.04
N VAL A 141 23.90 -40.81 -9.73
CA VAL A 141 24.22 -39.50 -10.30
C VAL A 141 24.47 -39.59 -11.80
N ALA A 142 25.20 -40.60 -12.27
CA ALA A 142 25.47 -40.79 -13.69
C ALA A 142 24.17 -41.03 -14.47
N ASP A 143 23.28 -41.88 -13.95
CA ASP A 143 21.97 -42.16 -14.55
C ASP A 143 21.10 -40.89 -14.60
N MET A 144 21.03 -40.16 -13.47
CA MET A 144 20.28 -38.89 -13.40
C MET A 144 20.79 -37.86 -14.41
N LYS A 145 22.11 -37.77 -14.66
CA LYS A 145 22.68 -36.85 -15.67
C LYS A 145 22.12 -37.10 -17.06
N VAL A 146 21.97 -38.37 -17.45
CA VAL A 146 21.44 -38.75 -18.76
C VAL A 146 19.98 -38.29 -18.89
N ASP A 147 19.18 -38.53 -17.86
CA ASP A 147 17.75 -38.20 -17.86
C ASP A 147 17.48 -36.68 -17.87
N ILE A 148 18.23 -35.91 -17.07
CA ILE A 148 17.98 -34.46 -16.94
C ILE A 148 18.35 -33.68 -18.21
N GLU A 149 19.37 -34.10 -18.96
CA GLU A 149 19.79 -33.39 -20.18
C GLU A 149 18.68 -33.40 -21.23
N ARG A 150 17.93 -34.51 -21.34
CA ARG A 150 16.74 -34.59 -22.20
C ARG A 150 15.63 -33.64 -21.73
N LEU A 151 15.41 -33.55 -20.42
CA LEU A 151 14.29 -32.81 -19.83
C LEU A 151 14.51 -31.29 -19.78
N LYS A 152 15.76 -30.83 -19.61
CA LYS A 152 16.12 -29.39 -19.55
C LYS A 152 15.64 -28.62 -20.79
N GLY A 153 15.70 -29.22 -21.98
CA GLY A 153 15.22 -28.61 -23.21
C GLY A 153 13.71 -28.35 -23.19
N LEU A 154 12.92 -29.36 -22.81
CA LEU A 154 11.47 -29.27 -22.72
C LEU A 154 11.02 -28.27 -21.65
N TYR A 155 11.70 -28.25 -20.51
CA TYR A 155 11.37 -27.33 -19.42
C TYR A 155 11.63 -25.85 -19.78
N LYS A 156 12.72 -25.55 -20.49
CA LYS A 156 13.00 -24.18 -20.96
C LYS A 156 11.88 -23.63 -21.84
N GLU A 157 11.37 -24.44 -22.76
CA GLU A 157 10.26 -24.05 -23.62
C GLU A 157 8.96 -23.84 -22.81
N PHE A 158 8.66 -24.74 -21.88
CA PHE A 158 7.51 -24.58 -20.98
C PHE A 158 7.60 -23.29 -20.13
N GLN A 159 8.77 -22.97 -19.55
CA GLN A 159 8.98 -21.74 -18.78
C GLN A 159 8.76 -20.49 -19.63
N LYS A 160 9.23 -20.50 -20.88
CA LYS A 160 9.04 -19.38 -21.81
C LYS A 160 7.55 -19.12 -22.05
N GLN A 161 6.76 -20.17 -22.33
CA GLN A 161 5.31 -20.06 -22.51
C GLN A 161 4.60 -19.56 -21.25
N CYS A 162 4.98 -20.07 -20.07
CA CYS A 162 4.46 -19.57 -18.79
C CYS A 162 4.71 -18.06 -18.60
N ALA A 163 5.91 -17.59 -18.92
CA ALA A 163 6.27 -16.18 -18.78
C ALA A 163 5.46 -15.27 -19.73
N GLU A 164 5.24 -15.70 -20.97
CA GLU A 164 4.40 -15.00 -21.95
C GLU A 164 2.94 -14.90 -21.46
N HIS A 165 2.34 -16.01 -21.04
CA HIS A 165 0.97 -16.03 -20.52
C HIS A 165 0.80 -15.24 -19.21
N GLN A 166 1.80 -15.26 -18.33
CA GLN A 166 1.77 -14.49 -17.08
C GLN A 166 1.73 -12.99 -17.33
N LYS A 167 2.49 -12.51 -18.34
CA LYS A 167 2.48 -11.10 -18.74
C LYS A 167 1.10 -10.67 -19.23
N ASP A 168 0.51 -11.47 -20.12
CA ASP A 168 -0.84 -11.24 -20.65
C ASP A 168 -1.91 -11.22 -19.57
N PHE A 169 -1.83 -12.15 -18.60
CA PHE A 169 -2.75 -12.19 -17.47
C PHE A 169 -2.67 -10.92 -16.63
N VAL A 170 -1.45 -10.48 -16.28
CA VAL A 170 -1.22 -9.26 -15.50
C VAL A 170 -1.76 -8.03 -16.24
N ASP A 171 -1.57 -7.95 -17.55
CA ASP A 171 -2.08 -6.84 -18.35
C ASP A 171 -3.60 -6.84 -18.46
N LYS A 172 -4.25 -8.00 -18.67
CA LYS A 172 -5.70 -8.14 -18.64
C LYS A 172 -6.28 -7.74 -17.28
N PHE A 173 -5.65 -8.18 -16.18
CA PHE A 173 -6.05 -7.81 -14.82
C PHE A 173 -5.95 -6.29 -14.59
N ARG A 174 -4.84 -5.66 -15.01
CA ARG A 174 -4.67 -4.20 -14.92
C ARG A 174 -5.71 -3.44 -15.75
N ARG A 175 -6.03 -3.91 -16.96
CA ARG A 175 -7.07 -3.31 -17.82
C ARG A 175 -8.45 -3.39 -17.17
N ARG A 176 -8.82 -4.55 -16.62
CA ARG A 176 -10.10 -4.74 -15.90
C ARG A 176 -10.22 -3.78 -14.72
N ALA A 177 -9.19 -3.71 -13.87
CA ALA A 177 -9.17 -2.79 -12.73
C ALA A 177 -9.28 -1.31 -13.14
N ARG A 178 -8.68 -0.91 -14.27
CA ARG A 178 -8.82 0.45 -14.83
C ARG A 178 -10.24 0.73 -15.34
N ARG A 179 -10.87 -0.24 -16.01
CA ARG A 179 -12.24 -0.10 -16.54
C ARG A 179 -13.26 0.07 -15.40
N GLU A 180 -13.17 -0.78 -14.38
CA GLU A 180 -14.02 -0.70 -13.20
C GLU A 180 -13.87 0.63 -12.45
N ARG A 181 -12.65 1.18 -12.38
CA ARG A 181 -12.41 2.53 -11.84
C ARG A 181 -13.15 3.58 -12.64
N PHE A 182 -13.02 3.55 -13.96
CA PHE A 182 -13.65 4.52 -14.84
C PHE A 182 -15.18 4.48 -14.73
N GLU A 183 -15.77 3.28 -14.73
CA GLU A 183 -17.21 3.07 -14.57
C GLU A 183 -17.73 3.57 -13.21
N ALA A 184 -17.03 3.26 -12.11
CA ALA A 184 -17.39 3.74 -10.77
C ALA A 184 -17.30 5.28 -10.66
N HIS A 185 -16.26 5.88 -11.25
CA HIS A 185 -16.15 7.33 -11.33
C HIS A 185 -17.28 7.92 -12.19
N ALA A 186 -17.65 7.30 -13.32
CA ALA A 186 -18.77 7.75 -14.14
C ALA A 186 -20.10 7.73 -13.38
N LYS A 187 -20.41 6.65 -12.65
CA LYS A 187 -21.63 6.57 -11.80
C LYS A 187 -21.64 7.64 -10.70
N ASN A 188 -20.52 7.83 -9.99
CA ASN A 188 -20.40 8.89 -8.99
C ASN A 188 -20.59 10.29 -9.60
N ARG A 189 -20.00 10.55 -10.77
CA ARG A 189 -20.19 11.83 -11.49
C ARG A 189 -21.65 12.08 -11.83
N ALA A 190 -22.37 11.06 -12.33
CA ALA A 190 -23.79 11.17 -12.66
C ALA A 190 -24.67 11.47 -11.42
N ALA A 191 -24.39 10.80 -10.29
CA ALA A 191 -25.10 11.03 -9.03
C ALA A 191 -24.89 12.47 -8.49
N ILE A 192 -23.64 12.96 -8.49
CA ILE A 192 -23.32 14.31 -8.05
C ILE A 192 -23.93 15.36 -9.00
N ALA A 193 -23.83 15.17 -10.31
CA ALA A 193 -24.44 16.07 -11.30
C ALA A 193 -25.97 16.16 -11.11
N SER A 194 -26.64 15.05 -10.80
CA SER A 194 -28.07 15.02 -10.49
C SER A 194 -28.40 15.80 -9.21
N LYS A 195 -27.63 15.59 -8.12
CA LYS A 195 -27.78 16.34 -6.86
C LYS A 195 -27.52 17.85 -7.06
N LEU A 196 -26.44 18.21 -7.75
CA LEU A 196 -26.10 19.60 -8.09
C LEU A 196 -27.20 20.26 -8.93
N LYS A 197 -27.76 19.57 -9.94
CA LYS A 197 -28.86 20.11 -10.75
C LYS A 197 -30.09 20.44 -9.91
N LYS A 198 -30.38 19.67 -8.85
CA LYS A 198 -31.49 19.97 -7.92
C LYS A 198 -31.18 21.20 -7.05
N VAL A 199 -29.98 21.27 -6.46
CA VAL A 199 -29.59 22.36 -5.55
C VAL A 199 -29.35 23.69 -6.28
N LEU A 200 -28.89 23.65 -7.54
CA LEU A 200 -28.53 24.84 -8.33
C LEU A 200 -29.70 25.47 -9.11
N ARG A 201 -30.90 24.86 -9.11
CA ARG A 201 -32.08 25.38 -9.83
C ARG A 201 -32.52 26.79 -9.38
N ALA A 202 -32.10 27.25 -8.20
CA ALA A 202 -32.42 28.57 -7.65
C ALA A 202 -31.18 29.43 -7.32
N SER A 203 -29.99 29.07 -7.83
CA SER A 203 -28.72 29.71 -7.40
C SER A 203 -28.41 31.02 -8.14
N ILE A 204 -28.02 32.04 -7.38
CA ILE A 204 -27.44 33.29 -7.90
C ILE A 204 -26.15 32.95 -8.67
N THR A 205 -25.96 33.61 -9.80
CA THR A 205 -24.83 33.38 -10.72
C THR A 205 -23.93 34.60 -10.79
N LYS A 206 -22.61 34.38 -10.86
CA LYS A 206 -21.61 35.37 -11.27
C LYS A 206 -20.70 34.75 -12.33
N THR A 207 -20.23 35.55 -13.29
CA THR A 207 -19.23 35.12 -14.28
C THR A 207 -17.84 35.57 -13.85
N ALA A 208 -16.82 34.79 -14.22
CA ALA A 208 -15.45 35.07 -13.87
C ALA A 208 -14.49 34.53 -14.93
N GLN A 209 -13.29 35.10 -14.98
CA GLN A 209 -12.23 34.68 -15.87
C GLN A 209 -10.94 34.43 -15.09
N VAL A 210 -10.21 33.39 -15.47
CA VAL A 210 -8.86 33.17 -14.96
C VAL A 210 -7.94 34.22 -15.57
N LYS A 211 -7.39 35.10 -14.74
CA LYS A 211 -6.45 36.16 -15.16
C LYS A 211 -5.09 35.93 -14.54
N ARG A 212 -4.04 36.29 -15.30
CA ARG A 212 -2.70 36.41 -14.77
C ARG A 212 -2.56 37.78 -14.14
N ILE A 213 -2.14 37.83 -12.87
CA ILE A 213 -1.83 39.06 -12.15
C ILE A 213 -0.42 38.84 -11.61
N ASP A 214 0.53 39.64 -12.10
CA ASP A 214 1.96 39.49 -11.87
C ASP A 214 2.46 38.07 -12.18
N GLN A 215 3.15 37.44 -11.23
CA GLN A 215 3.61 36.05 -11.31
C GLN A 215 2.56 35.02 -10.86
N SER A 216 1.29 35.41 -10.67
CA SER A 216 0.23 34.55 -10.17
C SER A 216 -0.98 34.45 -11.10
N SER A 217 -1.87 33.50 -10.84
CA SER A 217 -3.17 33.39 -11.50
C SER A 217 -4.29 33.40 -10.47
N VAL A 218 -5.31 34.20 -10.75
CA VAL A 218 -6.53 34.32 -9.93
C VAL A 218 -7.75 34.13 -10.81
N LEU A 219 -8.84 33.63 -10.24
CA LEU A 219 -10.14 33.70 -10.87
C LEU A 219 -10.78 35.02 -10.46
N LYS A 220 -10.92 35.96 -11.39
CA LYS A 220 -11.45 37.30 -11.14
C LYS A 220 -12.83 37.42 -11.78
N THR A 221 -13.80 37.91 -11.01
CA THR A 221 -15.15 38.13 -11.53
C THR A 221 -15.17 39.15 -12.65
N GLU A 222 -16.11 38.98 -13.57
CA GLU A 222 -16.47 39.99 -14.55
C GLU A 222 -17.26 41.13 -13.86
N ASP A 223 -17.31 42.30 -14.49
CA ASP A 223 -18.07 43.48 -14.04
C ASP A 223 -17.83 43.92 -12.58
N LYS A 224 -16.65 43.61 -12.04
CA LYS A 224 -16.27 43.91 -10.64
C LYS A 224 -17.24 43.31 -9.61
N ALA A 225 -17.98 42.25 -9.97
CA ALA A 225 -18.96 41.63 -9.08
C ALA A 225 -18.32 41.09 -7.78
N ASN A 226 -18.87 41.41 -6.62
CA ASN A 226 -18.31 40.98 -5.34
C ASN A 226 -18.72 39.53 -5.01
N LEU A 227 -17.77 38.61 -4.77
CA LEU A 227 -18.04 37.22 -4.36
C LEU A 227 -18.40 37.09 -2.88
N LEU A 228 -18.25 38.16 -2.08
CA LEU A 228 -18.63 38.16 -0.67
C LEU A 228 -20.13 38.41 -0.47
N VAL A 229 -20.85 38.86 -1.50
CA VAL A 229 -22.28 39.17 -1.43
C VAL A 229 -23.01 38.48 -2.57
N TRP A 230 -23.97 37.64 -2.21
CA TRP A 230 -24.82 36.91 -3.14
C TRP A 230 -26.25 37.37 -2.97
N GLU A 231 -26.71 38.17 -3.92
CA GLU A 231 -28.01 38.84 -3.93
C GLU A 231 -28.82 38.42 -5.16
N ARG A 232 -30.12 38.26 -4.98
CA ARG A 232 -31.06 38.00 -6.09
C ARG A 232 -31.37 39.29 -6.86
N LEU A 233 -31.97 39.15 -8.04
CA LEU A 233 -32.38 40.30 -8.87
C LEU A 233 -33.36 41.26 -8.16
N ASN A 234 -34.11 40.77 -7.16
CA ASN A 234 -35.05 41.58 -6.37
C ASN A 234 -34.41 42.25 -5.13
N GLY A 235 -33.08 42.26 -5.02
CA GLY A 235 -32.38 42.90 -3.91
C GLY A 235 -32.24 42.06 -2.63
N LYS A 236 -32.79 40.83 -2.61
CA LYS A 236 -32.70 39.97 -1.42
C LYS A 236 -31.32 39.31 -1.32
N VAL A 237 -30.61 39.59 -0.24
CA VAL A 237 -29.32 38.94 0.08
C VAL A 237 -29.57 37.50 0.52
N GLU A 238 -29.05 36.53 -0.23
CA GLU A 238 -29.12 35.10 0.08
C GLU A 238 -27.97 34.66 1.00
N ALA A 239 -26.78 35.21 0.79
CA ALA A 239 -25.62 34.87 1.61
C ALA A 239 -24.58 35.98 1.61
N ARG A 240 -23.88 36.09 2.74
CA ARG A 240 -22.65 36.87 2.89
C ARG A 240 -21.52 35.89 3.21
N LEU A 241 -20.39 36.04 2.52
CA LEU A 241 -19.18 35.27 2.75
C LEU A 241 -18.13 36.17 3.37
N ASP A 242 -17.25 35.57 4.17
CA ASP A 242 -16.18 36.23 4.88
C ASP A 242 -14.93 36.34 4.02
N LYS A 243 -14.27 37.51 4.11
CA LYS A 243 -13.09 37.81 3.31
C LYS A 243 -11.90 36.97 3.79
N GLY A 244 -11.36 36.17 2.88
CA GLY A 244 -10.17 35.35 3.12
C GLY A 244 -10.48 33.96 3.65
N ASP A 245 -11.74 33.66 3.94
CA ASP A 245 -12.22 32.34 4.30
C ASP A 245 -12.25 31.41 3.09
N ARG A 246 -12.23 30.11 3.40
CA ARG A 246 -12.23 29.03 2.43
C ARG A 246 -13.57 28.35 2.41
N TYR A 247 -14.13 28.29 1.22
CA TYR A 247 -15.42 27.67 0.96
C TYR A 247 -15.23 26.45 0.10
N LEU A 248 -15.98 25.39 0.39
CA LEU A 248 -16.03 24.21 -0.45
C LEU A 248 -16.46 24.63 -1.86
N CYS A 249 -15.69 24.20 -2.85
CA CYS A 249 -15.83 24.57 -4.25
C CYS A 249 -15.78 23.32 -5.11
N PHE A 250 -16.88 23.04 -5.81
CA PHE A 250 -16.98 21.96 -6.78
C PHE A 250 -16.84 22.48 -8.20
N LEU A 251 -16.16 21.71 -9.03
CA LEU A 251 -16.20 21.85 -10.47
C LEU A 251 -17.30 20.95 -11.05
N GLU A 252 -17.78 21.28 -12.25
CA GLU A 252 -18.69 20.41 -13.02
C GLU A 252 -18.07 19.01 -13.29
N SER A 253 -16.73 18.91 -13.34
CA SER A 253 -16.01 17.63 -13.43
C SER A 253 -16.13 16.77 -12.17
N ASN A 254 -16.70 17.29 -11.08
CA ASN A 254 -16.80 16.71 -9.73
C ASN A 254 -15.48 16.67 -8.95
N ASP A 255 -14.45 17.33 -9.47
CA ASP A 255 -13.31 17.72 -8.64
C ASP A 255 -13.74 18.80 -7.66
N PHE A 256 -13.18 18.76 -6.45
CA PHE A 256 -13.47 19.76 -5.44
C PHE A 256 -12.26 20.16 -4.61
N GLY A 257 -12.34 21.34 -4.03
CA GLY A 257 -11.35 21.86 -3.10
C GLY A 257 -11.94 23.01 -2.29
N TRP A 258 -11.10 23.69 -1.53
CA TRP A 258 -11.52 24.78 -0.65
C TRP A 258 -10.97 26.11 -1.16
N ALA A 259 -11.84 26.86 -1.83
CA ALA A 259 -11.55 28.10 -2.52
C ALA A 259 -11.50 29.27 -1.54
N ARG A 260 -10.36 29.97 -1.50
CA ARG A 260 -10.19 31.18 -0.72
C ARG A 260 -10.84 32.36 -1.44
N VAL A 261 -11.91 32.90 -0.89
CA VAL A 261 -12.67 34.01 -1.48
C VAL A 261 -12.16 35.34 -0.93
N ALA A 262 -11.92 36.32 -1.80
CA ALA A 262 -11.43 37.64 -1.39
C ALA A 262 -12.00 38.74 -2.28
N GLY A 263 -13.20 39.24 -1.95
CA GLY A 263 -13.85 40.31 -2.71
C GLY A 263 -14.22 39.84 -4.11
N GLN A 264 -13.57 40.38 -5.13
CA GLN A 264 -13.84 40.09 -6.56
C GLN A 264 -13.04 38.90 -7.11
N GLN A 265 -12.34 38.15 -6.26
CA GLN A 265 -11.44 37.10 -6.75
C GLN A 265 -11.35 35.86 -5.85
N ILE A 266 -11.00 34.74 -6.47
CA ILE A 266 -10.52 33.52 -5.82
C ILE A 266 -9.06 33.33 -6.22
N SER A 267 -8.16 33.38 -5.24
CA SER A 267 -6.72 33.34 -5.50
C SER A 267 -6.08 31.97 -5.29
N LEU A 268 -6.62 31.18 -4.37
CA LEU A 268 -6.01 29.93 -3.90
C LEU A 268 -7.05 28.87 -3.60
N ILE A 269 -6.75 27.63 -3.96
CA ILE A 269 -7.61 26.47 -3.73
C ILE A 269 -6.83 25.43 -2.93
N GLY A 270 -7.31 25.12 -1.74
CA GLY A 270 -6.78 24.02 -0.93
C GLY A 270 -7.28 22.69 -1.49
N ARG A 271 -6.40 21.68 -1.58
CA ARG A 271 -6.79 20.28 -1.85
C ARG A 271 -6.67 19.39 -0.61
N GLY A 272 -6.46 20.00 0.56
CA GLY A 272 -6.55 19.33 1.83
C GLY A 272 -6.70 20.30 3.00
N ILE A 273 -7.23 19.79 4.10
CA ILE A 273 -7.41 20.51 5.36
C ILE A 273 -6.73 19.70 6.45
N THR A 274 -6.03 20.38 7.35
CA THR A 274 -5.55 19.79 8.59
C THR A 274 -6.33 20.43 9.72
N PHE A 275 -6.98 19.60 10.52
CA PHE A 275 -7.67 19.98 11.74
C PHE A 275 -6.79 19.61 12.93
N GLU A 276 -6.56 20.57 13.82
CA GLU A 276 -5.79 20.39 15.04
C GLU A 276 -6.47 19.37 15.98
N PRO A 277 -5.73 18.80 16.95
CA PRO A 277 -6.31 17.96 17.99
C PRO A 277 -7.52 18.60 18.67
N GLY A 278 -8.52 17.77 19.02
CA GLY A 278 -9.76 18.19 19.67
C GLY A 278 -10.99 18.17 18.76
N VAL A 279 -10.81 18.15 17.43
CA VAL A 279 -11.95 18.01 16.48
C VAL A 279 -12.56 16.61 16.54
N PHE A 280 -11.75 15.59 16.80
CA PHE A 280 -12.22 14.22 16.94
C PHE A 280 -12.43 13.87 18.42
N ASN A 281 -13.62 14.16 18.97
CA ASN A 281 -13.91 14.03 20.41
C ASN A 281 -13.58 12.66 21.03
N ALA A 282 -13.80 11.56 20.30
CA ALA A 282 -13.49 10.22 20.80
C ALA A 282 -11.98 10.00 21.02
N PHE A 283 -11.15 10.72 20.26
CA PHE A 283 -9.69 10.67 20.38
C PHE A 283 -9.13 12.09 20.29
N PRO A 284 -9.24 12.90 21.36
CA PRO A 284 -9.00 14.34 21.31
C PRO A 284 -7.54 14.70 21.01
N LYS A 285 -6.60 13.75 21.18
CA LYS A 285 -5.18 13.94 20.84
C LYS A 285 -4.88 13.73 19.35
N LEU A 286 -5.85 13.27 18.56
CA LEU A 286 -5.66 13.02 17.13
C LEU A 286 -5.99 14.27 16.32
N SER A 287 -5.11 14.57 15.38
CA SER A 287 -5.41 15.51 14.30
C SER A 287 -6.05 14.77 13.13
N LEU A 288 -6.99 15.44 12.47
CA LEU A 288 -7.73 14.92 11.32
C LEU A 288 -7.25 15.65 10.08
N ARG A 289 -6.80 14.91 9.07
CA ARG A 289 -6.37 15.47 7.78
C ARG A 289 -7.29 14.98 6.69
N VAL A 290 -7.82 15.90 5.90
CA VAL A 290 -8.68 15.59 4.76
C VAL A 290 -7.94 15.97 3.49
N SER A 291 -8.01 15.15 2.44
CA SER A 291 -7.40 15.44 1.15
C SER A 291 -8.28 15.00 -0.01
N SER A 292 -8.45 15.89 -0.99
CA SER A 292 -9.01 15.59 -2.30
C SER A 292 -7.94 15.57 -3.40
N ALA A 293 -6.66 15.78 -3.07
CA ALA A 293 -5.58 15.83 -4.06
C ALA A 293 -5.41 14.48 -4.78
N ALA A 294 -5.24 14.49 -6.11
CA ALA A 294 -5.14 13.27 -6.93
C ALA A 294 -4.09 12.28 -6.40
N LYS A 295 -2.93 12.78 -5.96
CA LYS A 295 -1.85 11.97 -5.35
C LYS A 295 -2.29 11.19 -4.11
N SER A 296 -3.22 11.74 -3.32
CA SER A 296 -3.75 11.10 -2.11
C SER A 296 -4.75 10.01 -2.42
N LEU A 297 -5.41 10.04 -3.59
CA LEU A 297 -6.44 9.08 -3.98
C LEU A 297 -5.86 7.77 -4.54
N ILE A 298 -4.56 7.75 -4.90
CA ILE A 298 -3.89 6.61 -5.53
C ILE A 298 -3.86 5.41 -4.58
N GLY A 299 -4.32 4.24 -5.07
CA GLY A 299 -4.28 2.97 -4.33
C GLY A 299 -5.46 2.73 -3.38
N HIS A 300 -6.48 3.58 -3.44
CA HIS A 300 -7.73 3.44 -2.69
C HIS A 300 -8.85 2.81 -3.54
N PRO A 301 -9.96 2.34 -2.91
CA PRO A 301 -11.08 1.73 -3.63
C PRO A 301 -11.66 2.62 -4.73
N ASN A 302 -12.30 2.00 -5.71
CA ASN A 302 -12.93 2.71 -6.81
C ASN A 302 -14.01 3.69 -6.28
N GLY A 303 -14.11 4.87 -6.88
CA GLY A 303 -15.05 5.91 -6.43
C GLY A 303 -14.55 6.78 -5.26
N THR A 304 -13.34 6.53 -4.74
CA THR A 304 -12.69 7.42 -3.76
C THR A 304 -12.38 8.78 -4.39
N ASN A 305 -12.91 9.86 -3.80
CA ASN A 305 -12.56 11.25 -4.15
C ASN A 305 -12.15 12.08 -2.92
N LEU A 306 -12.16 11.45 -1.74
CA LEU A 306 -11.74 12.03 -0.48
C LEU A 306 -10.94 11.00 0.30
N VAL A 307 -9.87 11.45 0.96
CA VAL A 307 -9.11 10.63 1.90
C VAL A 307 -9.01 11.36 3.23
N VAL A 308 -9.40 10.67 4.30
CA VAL A 308 -9.25 11.12 5.68
C VAL A 308 -8.08 10.37 6.31
N SER A 309 -7.13 11.07 6.89
CA SER A 309 -6.00 10.48 7.60
C SER A 309 -5.97 11.00 9.03
N LEU A 310 -5.87 10.08 10.00
CA LEU A 310 -5.75 10.41 11.41
C LEU A 310 -4.28 10.33 11.84
N TRP A 311 -3.84 11.32 12.62
CA TRP A 311 -2.45 11.48 13.01
C TRP A 311 -2.33 11.78 14.50
N TRP A 312 -1.37 11.13 15.16
CA TRP A 312 -0.98 11.43 16.52
C TRP A 312 0.40 12.09 16.50
N GLY A 313 0.42 13.42 16.62
CA GLY A 313 1.63 14.22 16.37
C GLY A 313 2.15 14.00 14.94
N LYS A 314 3.37 13.46 14.82
CA LYS A 314 3.99 13.13 13.53
C LYS A 314 3.70 11.70 13.04
N SER A 315 3.02 10.89 13.85
CA SER A 315 2.78 9.48 13.55
C SER A 315 1.44 9.26 12.88
N HIS A 316 1.43 8.52 11.78
CA HIS A 316 0.23 8.20 11.02
C HIS A 316 -0.52 7.04 11.68
N VAL A 317 -1.77 7.25 12.08
CA VAL A 317 -2.58 6.25 12.79
C VAL A 317 -3.34 5.37 11.82
N CYS A 318 -4.14 5.96 10.94
CA CYS A 318 -4.88 5.22 9.91
C CYS A 318 -5.36 6.15 8.80
N THR A 319 -5.77 5.55 7.68
CA THR A 319 -6.39 6.23 6.54
C THR A 319 -7.77 5.66 6.26
N VAL A 320 -8.78 6.51 6.16
CA VAL A 320 -10.16 6.18 5.81
C VAL A 320 -10.47 6.81 4.45
N PRO A 321 -10.47 6.02 3.36
CA PRO A 321 -10.86 6.52 2.05
C PRO A 321 -12.38 6.75 2.02
N GLY A 322 -12.85 7.68 1.21
CA GLY A 322 -14.27 7.99 1.14
C GLY A 322 -14.73 8.51 -0.22
N SER A 323 -16.03 8.39 -0.44
CA SER A 323 -16.74 9.02 -1.53
C SER A 323 -17.59 10.15 -0.97
N PHE A 324 -17.27 11.38 -1.35
CA PHE A 324 -17.98 12.58 -0.93
C PHE A 324 -18.79 13.15 -2.10
N GLN A 325 -20.08 13.36 -1.88
CA GLN A 325 -21.05 13.81 -2.86
C GLN A 325 -21.82 15.02 -2.32
N LEU A 326 -21.17 16.19 -2.33
CA LEU A 326 -21.72 17.50 -1.92
C LEU A 326 -22.14 17.60 -0.44
N ASP A 327 -23.15 16.84 -0.02
CA ASP A 327 -23.74 16.82 1.33
C ASP A 327 -23.83 15.41 1.92
N ASP A 328 -23.35 14.43 1.17
CA ASP A 328 -23.37 13.03 1.50
C ASP A 328 -21.94 12.46 1.48
N ILE A 329 -21.65 11.55 2.38
CA ILE A 329 -20.35 10.91 2.47
C ILE A 329 -20.55 9.43 2.76
N THR A 330 -19.81 8.61 2.02
CA THR A 330 -19.67 7.18 2.32
C THR A 330 -18.21 6.92 2.60
N LEU A 331 -17.90 6.49 3.82
CA LEU A 331 -16.55 6.11 4.18
C LEU A 331 -16.33 4.62 3.95
N PHE A 332 -15.21 4.29 3.33
CA PHE A 332 -14.77 2.91 3.13
C PHE A 332 -13.98 2.42 4.36
N GLU A 333 -13.66 1.13 4.37
CA GLU A 333 -12.91 0.51 5.46
C GLU A 333 -11.59 1.25 5.77
N ALA A 334 -11.35 1.49 7.06
CA ALA A 334 -10.15 2.13 7.56
C ALA A 334 -8.92 1.24 7.36
N LYS A 335 -7.88 1.80 6.75
CA LYS A 335 -6.63 1.10 6.43
C LYS A 335 -5.53 1.48 7.41
N ARG A 336 -4.76 0.48 7.83
CA ARG A 336 -3.53 0.68 8.59
C ARG A 336 -2.48 1.42 7.75
N PRO A 337 -1.61 2.21 8.38
CA PRO A 337 -0.46 2.81 7.72
C PRO A 337 0.45 1.72 7.16
N LYS A 338 1.08 2.00 6.02
CA LYS A 338 2.15 1.12 5.51
C LYS A 338 3.30 1.12 6.53
N PRO A 339 4.00 -0.01 6.72
CA PRO A 339 5.18 -0.05 7.57
C PRO A 339 6.22 0.97 7.11
N ALA A 340 6.94 1.54 8.08
CA ALA A 340 7.98 2.52 7.81
C ALA A 340 9.02 1.93 6.85
N ARG A 341 9.38 2.70 5.82
CA ARG A 341 10.50 2.34 4.94
C ARG A 341 11.83 2.70 5.61
N PRO A 342 12.93 1.98 5.32
CA PRO A 342 14.26 2.37 5.78
C PRO A 342 14.59 3.80 5.36
N LYS A 343 15.29 4.56 6.23
CA LYS A 343 15.78 5.90 5.92
C LYS A 343 16.81 5.80 4.79
N ILE A 344 16.59 6.50 3.69
CA ILE A 344 17.53 6.61 2.57
C ILE A 344 18.15 8.01 2.62
N LYS A 345 19.48 8.09 2.54
CA LYS A 345 20.22 9.36 2.58
C LYS A 345 19.72 10.29 1.45
N GLY A 346 19.46 11.55 1.77
CA GLY A 346 18.94 12.55 0.83
C GLY A 346 17.43 12.52 0.57
N ARG A 347 16.67 11.60 1.19
CA ARG A 347 15.20 11.60 1.15
C ARG A 347 14.57 12.15 2.44
N PRO A 348 13.37 12.73 2.37
CA PRO A 348 12.61 13.13 3.56
C PRO A 348 12.44 11.96 4.52
N GLU A 349 12.33 12.27 5.81
CA GLU A 349 12.12 11.21 6.82
C GLU A 349 10.86 10.40 6.51
N PRO A 350 10.95 9.05 6.59
CA PRO A 350 9.82 8.20 6.33
C PRO A 350 8.72 8.47 7.37
N ILE A 351 7.47 8.50 6.90
CA ILE A 351 6.30 8.62 7.77
C ILE A 351 6.28 7.44 8.74
N GLN A 352 6.29 7.73 10.02
CA GLN A 352 6.25 6.71 11.07
C GLN A 352 4.80 6.29 11.35
N PRO A 353 4.49 4.98 11.41
CA PRO A 353 3.21 4.52 11.89
C PRO A 353 3.07 4.78 13.40
N ALA A 354 1.86 5.05 13.85
CA ALA A 354 1.55 5.13 15.28
C ALA A 354 1.61 3.74 15.95
N PRO A 355 1.66 3.66 17.30
CA PRO A 355 1.64 2.39 18.00
C PRO A 355 0.47 1.49 17.57
N THR A 356 0.73 0.18 17.43
CA THR A 356 -0.25 -0.81 16.97
C THR A 356 -1.52 -0.81 17.81
N LYS A 357 -1.39 -0.62 19.14
CA LYS A 357 -2.53 -0.55 20.07
C LYS A 357 -3.47 0.60 19.74
N LEU A 358 -2.95 1.83 19.68
CA LEU A 358 -3.71 3.02 19.30
C LEU A 358 -4.35 2.88 17.91
N THR A 359 -3.58 2.37 16.94
CA THR A 359 -4.09 2.13 15.58
C THR A 359 -5.28 1.17 15.58
N ARG A 360 -5.22 0.09 16.36
CA ARG A 360 -6.31 -0.88 16.47
C ARG A 360 -7.54 -0.26 17.14
N GLU A 361 -7.36 0.42 18.26
CA GLU A 361 -8.45 1.09 18.99
C GLU A 361 -9.21 2.08 18.11
N VAL A 362 -8.49 2.92 17.36
CA VAL A 362 -9.10 3.91 16.46
C VAL A 362 -9.84 3.26 15.31
N ILE A 363 -9.27 2.24 14.67
CA ILE A 363 -9.92 1.53 13.56
C ILE A 363 -11.20 0.82 14.04
N THR A 364 -11.14 0.14 15.19
CA THR A 364 -12.30 -0.52 15.78
C THR A 364 -13.39 0.49 16.11
N TRP A 365 -13.05 1.61 16.74
CA TRP A 365 -14.02 2.65 17.05
C TRP A 365 -14.70 3.21 15.78
N ILE A 366 -13.94 3.45 14.70
CA ILE A 366 -14.50 3.94 13.42
C ILE A 366 -15.48 2.93 12.83
N ALA A 367 -15.18 1.63 12.91
CA ALA A 367 -16.07 0.58 12.41
C ALA A 367 -17.38 0.52 13.21
N GLU A 368 -17.29 0.59 14.54
CA GLU A 368 -18.45 0.54 15.45
C GLU A 368 -19.27 1.84 15.47
N ASN A 369 -18.66 2.98 15.13
CA ASN A 369 -19.26 4.32 15.19
C ASN A 369 -19.25 5.02 13.83
N SER A 370 -19.40 4.26 12.75
CA SER A 370 -19.26 4.72 11.35
C SER A 370 -20.07 6.00 11.06
N ARG A 371 -21.35 6.01 11.44
CA ARG A 371 -22.26 7.15 11.25
C ARG A 371 -21.78 8.42 11.96
N SER A 372 -21.27 8.29 13.19
CA SER A 372 -20.74 9.42 13.97
C SER A 372 -19.47 9.97 13.33
N PHE A 373 -18.60 9.08 12.83
CA PHE A 373 -17.39 9.49 12.11
C PHE A 373 -17.70 10.15 10.76
N GLU A 374 -18.66 9.62 10.00
CA GLU A 374 -19.14 10.23 8.76
C GLU A 374 -19.71 11.64 8.98
N LEU A 375 -20.51 11.82 10.05
CA LEU A 375 -21.04 13.12 10.44
C LEU A 375 -19.93 14.13 10.75
N LEU A 376 -18.91 13.70 11.50
CA LEU A 376 -17.74 14.51 11.81
C LEU A 376 -17.01 14.94 10.52
N VAL A 377 -16.62 13.97 9.68
CA VAL A 377 -15.88 14.24 8.44
C VAL A 377 -16.69 15.14 7.52
N ARG A 378 -17.98 14.86 7.35
CA ARG A 378 -18.86 15.69 6.51
C ARG A 378 -18.87 17.13 7.01
N ARG A 379 -19.09 17.35 8.32
CA ARG A 379 -19.09 18.68 8.92
C ARG A 379 -17.77 19.40 8.63
N SER A 380 -16.65 18.75 8.92
CA SER A 380 -15.31 19.27 8.67
C SER A 380 -15.06 19.63 7.20
N VAL A 381 -15.62 18.88 6.24
CA VAL A 381 -15.45 19.16 4.80
C VAL A 381 -16.29 20.35 4.33
N THR A 382 -17.50 20.53 4.87
CA THR A 382 -18.48 21.52 4.38
C THR A 382 -18.41 22.87 5.07
N GLU A 383 -17.95 22.93 6.33
CA GLU A 383 -17.83 24.19 7.06
C GLU A 383 -16.74 25.08 6.46
N SER A 384 -17.01 26.39 6.38
CA SER A 384 -16.00 27.36 5.99
C SER A 384 -14.96 27.53 7.10
N PHE A 385 -13.72 27.81 6.70
CA PHE A 385 -12.63 27.99 7.65
C PHE A 385 -11.58 28.98 7.14
N ASN A 386 -10.75 29.46 8.06
CA ASN A 386 -9.56 30.24 7.75
C ASN A 386 -8.32 29.51 8.27
N TYR A 387 -7.22 29.56 7.54
CA TYR A 387 -5.97 29.02 8.07
C TYR A 387 -5.38 29.98 9.12
N THR A 388 -4.67 29.41 10.09
CA THR A 388 -3.89 30.17 11.07
C THR A 388 -2.87 31.09 10.38
N ALA A 389 -2.44 32.14 11.10
CA ALA A 389 -1.43 33.07 10.60
C ALA A 389 -0.17 32.31 10.16
N GLY A 390 0.31 32.56 8.93
CA GLY A 390 1.42 31.82 8.28
C GLY A 390 0.99 30.83 7.20
N HIS A 391 -0.20 30.25 7.28
CA HIS A 391 -0.72 29.27 6.28
C HIS A 391 -1.82 29.81 5.38
N LYS A 392 -2.19 31.09 5.54
CA LYS A 392 -3.27 31.76 4.79
C LYS A 392 -3.11 31.65 3.26
N LEU A 393 -1.86 31.55 2.77
CA LEU A 393 -1.52 31.49 1.36
C LEU A 393 -1.23 30.06 0.83
N THR A 394 -1.53 29.01 1.59
CA THR A 394 -1.34 27.62 1.15
C THR A 394 -2.41 27.21 0.11
N GLY A 395 -2.01 26.53 -0.97
CA GLY A 395 -2.95 25.99 -1.96
C GLY A 395 -2.49 26.19 -3.39
N GLU A 396 -3.23 25.59 -4.30
CA GLU A 396 -2.99 25.69 -5.73
C GLU A 396 -3.54 27.00 -6.28
N ARG A 397 -2.88 27.55 -7.31
CA ARG A 397 -3.33 28.78 -7.98
C ARG A 397 -4.55 28.50 -8.86
N ALA A 398 -5.32 29.55 -9.14
CA ALA A 398 -6.56 29.44 -9.92
C ALA A 398 -6.37 28.70 -11.25
N ALA A 399 -5.25 28.91 -11.95
CA ALA A 399 -5.05 28.29 -13.26
C ALA A 399 -4.95 26.75 -13.23
N ARG A 400 -4.50 26.17 -12.10
CA ARG A 400 -4.41 24.71 -11.96
C ARG A 400 -5.77 24.07 -11.69
N PHE A 401 -6.70 24.82 -11.12
CA PHE A 401 -7.99 24.31 -10.68
C PHE A 401 -9.13 24.69 -11.64
N PHE A 402 -9.18 25.93 -12.10
CA PHE A 402 -10.26 26.44 -12.96
C PHE A 402 -9.94 26.44 -14.46
N GLY A 403 -8.71 26.09 -14.84
CA GLY A 403 -8.24 26.11 -16.24
C GLY A 403 -7.24 27.22 -16.54
N LYS A 404 -6.64 27.21 -17.73
CA LYS A 404 -5.57 28.14 -18.13
C LYS A 404 -6.01 29.63 -18.07
N PRO A 405 -5.08 30.59 -17.97
CA PRO A 405 -5.42 32.00 -18.13
C PRO A 405 -6.23 32.24 -19.41
N GLY A 406 -7.28 33.06 -19.30
CA GLY A 406 -8.28 33.29 -20.33
C GLY A 406 -9.55 32.44 -20.18
N SER A 407 -9.49 31.30 -19.48
CA SER A 407 -10.66 30.44 -19.24
C SER A 407 -11.77 31.21 -18.52
N ARG A 408 -12.98 31.19 -19.10
CA ARG A 408 -14.19 31.78 -18.53
C ARG A 408 -15.04 30.73 -17.85
N VAL A 409 -15.62 31.08 -16.71
CA VAL A 409 -16.42 30.19 -15.89
C VAL A 409 -17.65 30.90 -15.33
N LYS A 410 -18.66 30.11 -15.01
CA LYS A 410 -19.86 30.48 -14.29
C LYS A 410 -19.75 29.97 -12.86
N ILE A 411 -19.80 30.87 -11.88
CA ILE A 411 -19.81 30.56 -10.46
C ILE A 411 -21.24 30.67 -9.95
N ARG A 412 -21.71 29.63 -9.26
CA ARG A 412 -23.00 29.58 -8.59
C ARG A 412 -22.79 29.34 -7.11
N LEU A 413 -23.65 29.94 -6.27
CA LEU A 413 -23.70 29.64 -4.85
C LEU A 413 -24.84 28.67 -4.53
N ALA A 414 -24.52 27.58 -3.87
CA ALA A 414 -25.44 26.65 -3.26
C ALA A 414 -25.39 26.75 -1.73
N LYS A 415 -26.46 26.31 -1.06
CA LYS A 415 -26.45 26.07 0.39
C LYS A 415 -26.57 24.58 0.64
N VAL A 416 -25.63 24.03 1.40
CA VAL A 416 -25.63 22.63 1.85
C VAL A 416 -25.71 22.65 3.36
N ARG A 417 -26.87 22.29 3.94
CA ARG A 417 -27.11 22.34 5.40
C ARG A 417 -26.72 23.69 6.00
N ASN A 418 -27.15 24.77 5.36
CA ASN A 418 -26.83 26.17 5.67
C ASN A 418 -25.36 26.61 5.42
N ASN A 419 -24.46 25.71 5.03
CA ASN A 419 -23.11 26.09 4.62
C ASN A 419 -23.09 26.56 3.15
N PRO A 420 -22.47 27.71 2.85
CA PRO A 420 -22.28 28.16 1.48
C PRO A 420 -21.25 27.30 0.73
N VAL A 421 -21.65 26.80 -0.43
CA VAL A 421 -20.82 25.98 -1.32
C VAL A 421 -20.78 26.61 -2.70
N LEU A 422 -19.59 26.75 -3.27
CA LEU A 422 -19.39 27.26 -4.62
C LEU A 422 -19.46 26.11 -5.63
N HIS A 423 -20.15 26.35 -6.74
CA HIS A 423 -20.13 25.45 -7.89
C HIS A 423 -19.68 26.21 -9.13
N VAL A 424 -18.66 25.70 -9.81
CA VAL A 424 -18.02 26.35 -10.95
C VAL A 424 -18.13 25.45 -12.18
N SER A 425 -18.71 26.00 -13.25
CA SER A 425 -18.80 25.33 -14.56
C SER A 425 -18.12 26.19 -15.62
N PRO A 426 -17.39 25.60 -16.58
CA PRO A 426 -16.87 26.35 -17.73
C PRO A 426 -18.00 27.05 -18.50
N LEU A 427 -17.69 28.21 -19.08
CA LEU A 427 -18.54 28.83 -20.09
C LEU A 427 -18.01 28.43 -21.47
N PRO A 428 -18.90 28.19 -22.46
CA PRO A 428 -18.47 28.02 -23.85
C PRO A 428 -17.63 29.24 -24.27
N SER A 429 -16.55 28.96 -25.01
CA SER A 429 -15.63 29.97 -25.53
C SER A 429 -16.32 30.86 -26.54
#